data_AF-A0A3N5QBB5-F1
#
_entry.id   AF-A0A3N5QBB5-F1
#
_cell.length_a   1.000
_cell.length_b   1.000
_cell.length_c   1.000
_cell.angle_alpha   90.00
_cell.angle_beta   90.00
_cell.angle_gamma   90.00
#
_symmetry.space_group_name_H-M   'P 1'
#
loop_
_entity.id
_entity.type
_entity.pdbx_description
1 polymer ?
#
loop_
_entity_poly.entity_id
_entity_poly.type
_entity_poly.pdbx_seq_one_letter_code
_entity_poly.pdbx_strand_id
1 'polypeptide(L)'
;MKKRILISLGVSIIILFSSPVFGGSEDIGNTFYGMGAGANVTNPNLGVTFIGTNAGYNHTTGIANTFLGYYAGYSNTTGYGNIFLGYISGYYNTTGERNTFLGNFTGRSNTTGGYNTFLGHYAGYENTTGAVNTFVGNYTGRGNTTGMHNTFVGYGSGYSNTIG
;
A
#
# COMPACT_ATOMS: atom_id res chain seq x y z
N MET A 1 17.15 40.01 -3.29
CA MET A 1 16.33 41.20 -2.96
C MET A 1 15.62 41.65 -4.24
N LYS A 2 14.40 41.19 -4.50
CA LYS A 2 13.52 41.71 -5.57
C LYS A 2 12.13 41.91 -4.96
N LYS A 3 11.68 43.15 -4.97
CA LYS A 3 10.43 43.64 -4.38
C LYS A 3 9.22 43.06 -5.11
N ARG A 4 8.20 42.66 -4.35
CA ARG A 4 6.87 42.28 -4.84
C ARG A 4 6.00 43.53 -4.88
N ILE A 5 5.30 43.75 -6.01
CA ILE A 5 4.28 44.79 -6.16
C ILE A 5 2.93 44.14 -5.82
N LEU A 6 2.25 44.65 -4.79
CA LEU A 6 0.85 44.38 -4.49
C LEU A 6 0.00 45.47 -5.17
N ILE A 7 -0.94 45.09 -6.02
CA ILE A 7 -2.05 45.97 -6.42
C ILE A 7 -3.30 45.44 -5.73
N SER A 8 -3.83 46.24 -4.80
CA SER A 8 -5.06 45.99 -4.05
C SER A 8 -6.20 46.76 -4.72
N LEU A 9 -7.19 46.04 -5.25
CA LEU A 9 -8.55 46.53 -5.55
C LEU A 9 -9.48 45.30 -5.54
N GLY A 10 -10.39 45.23 -4.56
CA GLY A 10 -11.51 44.27 -4.51
C GLY A 10 -11.13 42.82 -4.23
N VAL A 11 -11.13 42.44 -2.95
CA VAL A 11 -10.66 41.13 -2.46
C VAL A 11 -11.51 39.95 -3.00
N SER A 12 -11.03 39.36 -4.09
CA SER A 12 -11.11 37.93 -4.39
C SER A 12 -9.85 37.58 -5.18
N ILE A 13 -8.78 37.27 -4.46
CA ILE A 13 -7.59 36.67 -5.06
C ILE A 13 -8.00 35.26 -5.47
N ILE A 14 -8.37 35.09 -6.74
CA ILE A 14 -8.46 33.78 -7.38
C ILE A 14 -7.01 33.34 -7.63
N ILE A 15 -6.46 32.54 -6.72
CA ILE A 15 -5.24 31.79 -7.01
C ILE A 15 -5.66 30.63 -7.90
N LEU A 16 -5.43 30.75 -9.21
CA LEU A 16 -5.54 29.63 -10.15
C LEU A 16 -4.41 28.63 -9.88
N PHE A 17 -4.61 27.72 -8.93
CA PHE A 17 -3.87 26.46 -8.92
C PHE A 17 -4.46 25.59 -10.03
N SER A 18 -3.77 25.50 -11.17
CA SER A 18 -4.03 24.44 -12.14
C SER A 18 -3.69 23.10 -11.48
N SER A 19 -4.73 22.32 -11.20
CA SER A 19 -4.74 20.98 -10.59
C SER A 19 -4.37 20.93 -9.11
N PRO A 20 -5.31 20.67 -8.18
CA PRO A 20 -4.89 20.12 -6.89
C PRO A 20 -4.27 18.74 -7.18
N VAL A 21 -2.98 18.56 -6.88
CA VAL A 21 -2.37 17.23 -6.68
C VAL A 21 -2.77 16.67 -5.29
N PHE A 22 -3.79 17.28 -4.66
CA PHE A 22 -4.51 16.77 -3.51
C PHE A 22 -5.89 16.31 -3.99
N GLY A 23 -5.90 15.14 -4.64
CA GLY A 23 -7.11 14.36 -4.81
C GLY A 23 -7.37 13.62 -3.49
N GLY A 24 -8.23 14.18 -2.66
CA GLY A 24 -8.73 13.55 -1.45
C GLY A 24 -9.89 14.37 -0.96
N SER A 25 -11.04 13.71 -0.79
CA SER A 25 -12.25 14.21 -0.12
C SER A 25 -11.93 14.92 1.19
N GLU A 26 -12.92 15.59 1.79
CA GLU A 26 -12.88 16.23 3.12
C GLU A 26 -12.63 15.22 4.29
N ASP A 27 -11.69 14.29 4.11
CA ASP A 27 -11.45 13.15 4.97
C ASP A 27 -10.27 13.42 5.89
N ILE A 28 -10.61 13.40 7.17
CA ILE A 28 -9.76 13.72 8.29
C ILE A 28 -8.57 12.74 8.32
N GLY A 29 -7.37 13.19 7.91
CA GLY A 29 -6.12 12.48 8.21
C GLY A 29 -5.56 11.52 7.15
N ASN A 30 -5.94 11.65 5.87
CA ASN A 30 -5.29 10.90 4.78
C ASN A 30 -4.05 11.63 4.21
N THR A 31 -3.06 10.89 3.73
CA THR A 31 -1.84 11.42 3.10
C THR A 31 -1.61 10.76 1.75
N PHE A 32 -1.53 11.55 0.67
CA PHE A 32 -1.24 11.06 -0.68
C PHE A 32 -0.08 11.84 -1.31
N TYR A 33 0.93 11.13 -1.81
CA TYR A 33 2.08 11.75 -2.49
C TYR A 33 2.58 10.89 -3.64
N GLY A 34 2.68 11.45 -4.84
CA GLY A 34 3.10 10.76 -6.06
C GLY A 34 1.99 10.69 -7.11
N MET A 35 2.37 10.55 -8.38
CA MET A 35 1.41 10.49 -9.48
C MET A 35 0.50 9.27 -9.31
N GLY A 36 -0.81 9.48 -9.26
CA GLY A 36 -1.82 8.42 -9.11
C GLY A 36 -1.90 7.78 -7.72
N ALA A 37 -1.20 8.30 -6.71
CA ALA A 37 -1.37 7.83 -5.34
C ALA A 37 -2.81 8.07 -4.86
N GLY A 38 -3.51 7.03 -4.42
CA GLY A 38 -4.89 7.12 -3.94
C GLY A 38 -5.93 7.58 -4.97
N ALA A 39 -5.67 7.42 -6.27
CA ALA A 39 -6.51 7.99 -7.34
C ALA A 39 -8.00 7.61 -7.27
N ASN A 40 -8.32 6.40 -6.82
CA ASN A 40 -9.69 5.89 -6.72
C ASN A 40 -10.27 5.87 -5.30
N VAL A 41 -9.66 6.60 -4.36
CA VAL A 41 -10.13 6.68 -2.97
C VAL A 41 -11.55 7.24 -2.90
N THR A 42 -12.42 6.52 -2.18
CA THR A 42 -13.80 6.89 -1.87
C THR A 42 -14.08 6.74 -0.37
N ASN A 43 -15.17 7.32 0.12
CA ASN A 43 -15.53 7.24 1.53
C ASN A 43 -16.30 5.98 1.92
N PRO A 44 -16.16 5.48 3.18
CA PRO A 44 -15.30 6.03 4.23
C PRO A 44 -13.84 5.61 4.07
N ASN A 45 -12.94 6.59 4.09
CA ASN A 45 -11.49 6.36 4.15
C ASN A 45 -10.85 7.23 5.24
N LEU A 46 -10.25 6.59 6.24
CA LEU A 46 -9.70 7.27 7.41
C LEU A 46 -8.27 6.79 7.69
N GLY A 47 -7.34 7.74 7.79
CA GLY A 47 -5.98 7.50 8.25
C GLY A 47 -5.12 6.69 7.28
N VAL A 48 -5.34 6.80 5.97
CA VAL A 48 -4.46 6.14 4.99
C VAL A 48 -3.27 7.02 4.61
N THR A 49 -2.12 6.39 4.38
CA THR A 49 -0.91 7.06 3.91
C THR A 49 -0.38 6.35 2.68
N PHE A 50 -0.54 6.94 1.49
CA PHE A 50 -0.02 6.40 0.24
C PHE A 50 1.05 7.32 -0.35
N ILE A 51 2.27 6.82 -0.49
CA ILE A 51 3.41 7.59 -0.97
C ILE A 51 4.16 6.77 -2.04
N GLY A 52 4.24 7.29 -3.25
CA GLY A 52 4.83 6.65 -4.42
C GLY A 52 3.88 6.67 -5.62
N THR A 53 4.45 6.61 -6.83
CA THR A 53 3.63 6.53 -8.05
C THR A 53 2.72 5.32 -7.99
N ASN A 54 1.41 5.58 -8.14
CA ASN A 54 0.33 4.60 -8.10
C ASN A 54 0.24 3.78 -6.80
N ALA A 55 0.78 4.28 -5.68
CA ALA A 55 0.54 3.66 -4.38
C ALA A 55 -0.96 3.73 -4.03
N GLY A 56 -1.57 2.59 -3.71
CA GLY A 56 -3.00 2.51 -3.41
C GLY A 56 -3.93 2.99 -4.54
N TYR A 57 -3.52 2.92 -5.81
CA TYR A 57 -4.26 3.49 -6.94
C TYR A 57 -5.73 3.05 -7.00
N ASN A 58 -6.02 1.75 -6.81
CA ASN A 58 -7.38 1.21 -6.84
C ASN A 58 -8.07 1.16 -5.47
N HIS A 59 -7.48 1.73 -4.43
CA HIS A 59 -8.07 1.75 -3.08
C HIS A 59 -9.38 2.52 -3.13
N THR A 60 -10.51 1.83 -2.92
CA THR A 60 -11.83 2.45 -2.88
C THR A 60 -12.22 2.78 -1.45
N THR A 61 -12.21 1.83 -0.52
CA THR A 61 -12.52 2.06 0.90
C THR A 61 -11.59 1.25 1.79
N GLY A 62 -11.67 1.46 3.10
CA GLY A 62 -10.85 0.76 4.07
C GLY A 62 -9.89 1.70 4.76
N ILE A 63 -9.64 1.44 6.03
CA ILE A 63 -9.00 2.38 6.95
C ILE A 63 -7.59 1.93 7.33
N ALA A 64 -6.78 2.88 7.80
CA ALA A 64 -5.48 2.62 8.43
C ALA A 64 -4.50 1.79 7.58
N ASN A 65 -4.48 2.04 6.26
CA ASN A 65 -3.48 1.45 5.37
C ASN A 65 -2.28 2.39 5.19
N THR A 66 -1.06 1.86 5.22
CA THR A 66 0.17 2.61 4.90
C THR A 66 0.88 1.94 3.74
N PHE A 67 0.88 2.59 2.57
CA PHE A 67 1.53 2.10 1.35
C PHE A 67 2.66 3.06 0.94
N LEU A 68 3.91 2.59 0.98
CA LEU A 68 5.08 3.37 0.60
C LEU A 68 5.88 2.62 -0.46
N GLY A 69 5.94 3.18 -1.67
CA GLY A 69 6.69 2.64 -2.79
C GLY A 69 5.93 2.72 -4.11
N TYR A 70 6.66 2.58 -5.21
CA TYR A 70 6.08 2.48 -6.55
C TYR A 70 5.13 1.27 -6.61
N TYR A 71 3.84 1.52 -6.87
CA TYR A 71 2.77 0.53 -6.94
C TYR A 71 2.58 -0.32 -5.66
N ALA A 72 2.97 0.20 -4.49
CA ALA A 72 2.64 -0.45 -3.22
C ALA A 72 1.11 -0.47 -3.02
N GLY A 73 0.54 -1.65 -2.78
CA GLY A 73 -0.91 -1.82 -2.59
C GLY A 73 -1.78 -1.40 -3.79
N TYR A 74 -1.25 -1.39 -5.01
CA TYR A 74 -1.91 -0.87 -6.21
C TYR A 74 -3.36 -1.36 -6.40
N SER A 75 -3.61 -2.65 -6.16
CA SER A 75 -4.92 -3.29 -6.43
C SER A 75 -5.83 -3.35 -5.21
N ASN A 76 -5.43 -2.78 -4.05
CA ASN A 76 -6.26 -2.83 -2.85
C ASN A 76 -7.57 -2.15 -3.15
N THR A 77 -8.71 -2.77 -2.84
CA THR A 77 -10.03 -2.18 -3.01
C THR A 77 -10.60 -1.81 -1.66
N THR A 78 -10.87 -2.81 -0.80
CA THR A 78 -11.52 -2.63 0.50
C THR A 78 -10.68 -3.12 1.70
N GLY A 79 -9.50 -3.70 1.45
CA GLY A 79 -8.59 -4.15 2.50
C GLY A 79 -8.17 -3.02 3.44
N TYR A 80 -8.01 -3.34 4.73
CA TYR A 80 -7.72 -2.36 5.79
C TYR A 80 -6.62 -2.85 6.75
N GLY A 81 -5.99 -1.90 7.46
CA GLY A 81 -4.94 -2.19 8.43
C GLY A 81 -3.67 -2.80 7.82
N ASN A 82 -3.41 -2.57 6.53
CA ASN A 82 -2.24 -3.12 5.85
C ASN A 82 -1.07 -2.13 5.86
N ILE A 83 0.15 -2.65 6.05
CA ILE A 83 1.41 -1.90 5.93
C ILE A 83 2.22 -2.51 4.80
N PHE A 84 2.32 -1.82 3.67
CA PHE A 84 3.10 -2.27 2.50
C PHE A 84 4.21 -1.27 2.19
N LEU A 85 5.46 -1.67 2.44
CA LEU A 85 6.62 -0.80 2.32
C LEU A 85 7.63 -1.44 1.35
N GLY A 86 7.76 -0.90 0.14
CA GLY A 86 8.69 -1.36 -0.90
C GLY A 86 8.12 -1.28 -2.31
N TYR A 87 8.98 -1.44 -3.31
CA TYR A 87 8.60 -1.53 -4.71
C TYR A 87 7.66 -2.73 -4.94
N ILE A 88 6.43 -2.48 -5.42
CA ILE A 88 5.46 -3.53 -5.77
C ILE A 88 5.08 -4.42 -4.56
N SER A 89 5.22 -3.92 -3.33
CA SER A 89 4.80 -4.64 -2.12
C SER A 89 3.27 -4.72 -2.06
N GLY A 90 2.72 -5.92 -1.83
CA GLY A 90 1.27 -6.15 -1.75
C GLY A 90 0.48 -5.74 -3.00
N TYR A 91 1.10 -5.74 -4.19
CA TYR A 91 0.53 -5.19 -5.43
C TYR A 91 -0.87 -5.68 -5.76
N TYR A 92 -1.11 -7.00 -5.65
CA TYR A 92 -2.39 -7.62 -5.99
C TYR A 92 -3.36 -7.76 -4.81
N ASN A 93 -3.03 -7.22 -3.63
CA ASN A 93 -3.94 -7.30 -2.47
C ASN A 93 -5.22 -6.59 -2.85
N THR A 94 -6.38 -7.24 -2.77
CA THR A 94 -7.68 -6.63 -3.07
C THR A 94 -8.44 -6.37 -1.77
N THR A 95 -8.73 -7.43 -1.02
CA THR A 95 -9.51 -7.37 0.22
C THR A 95 -8.77 -7.90 1.44
N GLY A 96 -7.53 -8.37 1.28
CA GLY A 96 -6.71 -8.82 2.40
C GLY A 96 -6.51 -7.72 3.45
N GLU A 97 -6.50 -8.11 4.72
CA GLU A 97 -6.51 -7.21 5.87
C GLU A 97 -5.41 -7.54 6.87
N ARG A 98 -4.96 -6.53 7.62
CA ARG A 98 -3.99 -6.68 8.72
C ARG A 98 -2.70 -7.39 8.29
N ASN A 99 -2.22 -7.10 7.08
CA ASN A 99 -0.95 -7.62 6.58
C ASN A 99 0.19 -6.62 6.80
N THR A 100 1.38 -7.10 7.15
CA THR A 100 2.61 -6.29 7.19
C THR A 100 3.62 -6.85 6.20
N PHE A 101 3.82 -6.16 5.08
CA PHE A 101 4.77 -6.52 4.02
C PHE A 101 5.88 -5.46 3.92
N LEU A 102 7.12 -5.86 4.17
CA LEU A 102 8.29 -4.99 4.12
C LEU A 102 9.37 -5.57 3.20
N GLY A 103 9.65 -4.87 2.11
CA GLY A 103 10.67 -5.23 1.11
C GLY A 103 10.11 -5.19 -0.31
N ASN A 104 11.00 -5.21 -1.30
CA ASN A 104 10.60 -5.23 -2.71
C ASN A 104 9.95 -6.57 -3.08
N PHE A 105 8.80 -6.49 -3.77
CA PHE A 105 7.98 -7.63 -4.19
C PHE A 105 7.41 -8.49 -3.05
N THR A 106 7.44 -8.01 -1.81
CA THR A 106 6.92 -8.75 -0.65
C THR A 106 5.41 -8.92 -0.74
N GLY A 107 4.92 -10.15 -0.58
CA GLY A 107 3.49 -10.46 -0.66
C GLY A 107 2.82 -10.01 -1.97
N ARG A 108 3.58 -9.87 -3.08
CA ARG A 108 3.10 -9.25 -4.33
C ARG A 108 1.79 -9.85 -4.81
N SER A 109 1.65 -11.18 -4.76
CA SER A 109 0.51 -11.92 -5.31
C SER A 109 -0.65 -12.08 -4.33
N ASN A 110 -0.54 -11.53 -3.10
CA ASN A 110 -1.59 -11.68 -2.10
C ASN A 110 -2.85 -11.05 -2.64
N THR A 111 -3.99 -11.74 -2.64
CA THR A 111 -5.27 -11.20 -3.09
C THR A 111 -6.18 -10.95 -1.91
N THR A 112 -6.52 -12.01 -1.16
CA THR A 112 -7.46 -11.95 -0.03
C THR A 112 -6.86 -12.45 1.28
N GLY A 113 -5.64 -12.99 1.28
CA GLY A 113 -4.95 -13.44 2.48
C GLY A 113 -4.80 -12.31 3.51
N GLY A 114 -5.09 -12.60 4.77
CA GLY A 114 -5.02 -11.64 5.88
C GLY A 114 -4.08 -12.10 6.99
N TYR A 115 -3.77 -11.19 7.91
CA TYR A 115 -2.99 -11.47 9.12
C TYR A 115 -1.58 -12.04 8.84
N ASN A 116 -0.97 -11.68 7.71
CA ASN A 116 0.36 -12.13 7.36
C ASN A 116 1.44 -11.10 7.74
N THR A 117 2.60 -11.56 8.20
CA THR A 117 3.79 -10.73 8.44
C THR A 117 4.94 -11.22 7.57
N PHE A 118 5.24 -10.51 6.48
CA PHE A 118 6.30 -10.84 5.54
C PHE A 118 7.37 -9.75 5.53
N LEU A 119 8.60 -10.12 5.85
CA LEU A 119 9.74 -9.19 5.95
C LEU A 119 10.89 -9.74 5.10
N GLY A 120 11.23 -9.06 4.01
CA GLY A 120 12.34 -9.40 3.12
C GLY A 120 11.94 -9.42 1.65
N HIS A 121 12.90 -9.15 0.76
CA HIS A 121 12.64 -9.18 -0.69
C HIS A 121 12.16 -10.58 -1.13
N TYR A 122 11.07 -10.60 -1.90
CA TYR A 122 10.34 -11.82 -2.31
C TYR A 122 9.75 -12.69 -1.17
N ALA A 123 9.68 -12.21 0.08
CA ALA A 123 8.98 -12.97 1.12
C ALA A 123 7.48 -13.09 0.79
N GLY A 124 6.94 -14.30 0.82
CA GLY A 124 5.54 -14.59 0.49
C GLY A 124 5.11 -14.18 -0.93
N TYR A 125 6.04 -14.12 -1.90
CA TYR A 125 5.79 -13.57 -3.23
C TYR A 125 4.57 -14.16 -3.96
N GLU A 126 4.38 -15.48 -3.88
CA GLU A 126 3.30 -16.22 -4.56
C GLU A 126 2.07 -16.43 -3.66
N ASN A 127 2.06 -15.88 -2.44
CA ASN A 127 0.92 -16.02 -1.52
C ASN A 127 -0.29 -15.39 -2.16
N THR A 128 -1.40 -16.10 -2.32
CA THR A 128 -2.64 -15.59 -2.90
C THR A 128 -3.69 -15.41 -1.80
N THR A 129 -4.09 -16.51 -1.18
CA THR A 129 -5.12 -16.51 -0.12
C THR A 129 -4.61 -17.02 1.22
N GLY A 130 -3.34 -17.45 1.29
CA GLY A 130 -2.71 -17.89 2.54
C GLY A 130 -2.78 -16.79 3.60
N ALA A 131 -3.06 -17.18 4.85
CA ALA A 131 -3.35 -16.28 5.96
C ALA A 131 -2.62 -16.73 7.23
N VAL A 132 -2.42 -15.80 8.16
CA VAL A 132 -1.81 -16.07 9.46
C VAL A 132 -0.39 -16.65 9.33
N ASN A 133 0.38 -16.19 8.35
CA ASN A 133 1.76 -16.62 8.13
C ASN A 133 2.78 -15.58 8.59
N THR A 134 3.92 -16.03 9.11
CA THR A 134 5.07 -15.18 9.45
C THR A 134 6.30 -15.62 8.65
N PHE A 135 6.73 -14.81 7.69
CA PHE A 135 7.91 -15.06 6.85
C PHE A 135 8.95 -13.96 7.04
N VAL A 136 10.12 -14.32 7.56
CA VAL A 136 11.19 -13.35 7.84
C VAL A 136 12.49 -13.81 7.17
N GLY A 137 12.92 -13.07 6.15
CA GLY A 137 14.11 -13.36 5.35
C GLY A 137 13.87 -13.16 3.86
N ASN A 138 14.97 -13.14 3.09
CA ASN A 138 14.89 -13.05 1.65
C ASN A 138 14.39 -14.37 1.05
N TYR A 139 13.44 -14.30 0.12
CA TYR A 139 12.78 -15.46 -0.51
C TYR A 139 12.08 -16.43 0.46
N THR A 140 11.80 -16.01 1.69
CA THR A 140 11.15 -16.85 2.70
C THR A 140 9.67 -17.06 2.35
N GLY A 141 9.21 -18.30 2.37
CA GLY A 141 7.83 -18.66 1.99
C GLY A 141 7.45 -18.23 0.57
N ARG A 142 8.43 -18.04 -0.33
CA ARG A 142 8.21 -17.45 -1.67
C ARG A 142 7.11 -18.17 -2.45
N GLY A 143 7.10 -19.51 -2.43
CA GLY A 143 6.15 -20.35 -3.14
C GLY A 143 4.85 -20.65 -2.39
N ASN A 144 4.64 -20.08 -1.19
CA ASN A 144 3.39 -20.30 -0.45
C ASN A 144 2.26 -19.71 -1.27
N THR A 145 1.21 -20.46 -1.59
CA THR A 145 0.06 -19.93 -2.34
C THR A 145 -1.14 -19.80 -1.42
N THR A 146 -1.57 -20.90 -0.80
CA THR A 146 -2.75 -20.93 0.08
C THR A 146 -2.44 -21.41 1.50
N GLY A 147 -1.19 -21.77 1.79
CA GLY A 147 -0.80 -22.24 3.11
C GLY A 147 -1.07 -21.22 4.22
N MET A 148 -1.38 -21.70 5.41
CA MET A 148 -1.80 -20.92 6.57
C MET A 148 -1.05 -21.35 7.84
N HIS A 149 -0.92 -20.45 8.81
CA HIS A 149 -0.28 -20.75 10.10
C HIS A 149 1.20 -21.19 10.03
N ASN A 150 1.91 -20.81 8.96
CA ASN A 150 3.34 -21.10 8.85
C ASN A 150 4.18 -20.05 9.55
N THR A 151 5.30 -20.48 10.12
CA THR A 151 6.39 -19.60 10.54
C THR A 151 7.69 -20.04 9.87
N PHE A 152 8.21 -19.22 8.97
CA PHE A 152 9.50 -19.45 8.32
C PHE A 152 10.43 -18.27 8.60
N VAL A 153 11.66 -18.59 9.04
CA VAL A 153 12.68 -17.59 9.36
C VAL A 153 14.00 -18.03 8.74
N GLY A 154 14.67 -17.10 8.07
CA GLY A 154 15.95 -17.32 7.39
C GLY A 154 15.85 -17.30 5.86
N TYR A 155 16.98 -17.03 5.21
CA TYR A 155 17.11 -16.98 3.74
C TYR A 155 16.58 -18.26 3.10
N GLY A 156 15.58 -18.13 2.21
CA GLY A 156 14.98 -19.25 1.48
C GLY A 156 14.23 -20.27 2.33
N SER A 157 13.97 -20.00 3.60
CA SER A 157 13.18 -20.92 4.44
C SER A 157 11.75 -21.06 3.89
N GLY A 158 11.27 -22.29 3.74
CA GLY A 158 9.95 -22.57 3.15
C GLY A 158 9.79 -22.13 1.69
N TYR A 159 10.88 -21.94 0.93
CA TYR A 159 10.86 -21.43 -0.45
C TYR A 159 9.85 -22.11 -1.37
N SER A 160 9.72 -23.44 -1.27
CA SER A 160 8.83 -24.27 -2.09
C SER A 160 7.59 -24.77 -1.34
N ASN A 161 7.33 -24.31 -0.11
CA ASN A 161 6.08 -24.67 0.56
C ASN A 161 4.92 -23.99 -0.14
N THR A 162 3.89 -24.72 -0.56
CA THR A 162 2.74 -24.17 -1.30
C THR A 162 1.45 -24.11 -0.48
N ILE A 163 1.26 -25.00 0.50
CA ILE A 163 -0.03 -25.24 1.16
C ILE A 163 0.06 -25.53 2.67
N GLY A 164 1.26 -25.51 3.26
CA GLY A 164 1.48 -25.84 4.69
C GLY A 164 0.72 -24.96 5.66
#